data_AF-A0A3L8BPW5-F1
#
_entry.id   AF-A0A3L8BPW5-F1
#
_cell.length_a   1.000
_cell.length_b   1.000
_cell.length_c   1.000
_cell.angle_alpha   90.00
_cell.angle_beta   90.00
_cell.angle_gamma   90.00
#
_symmetry.space_group_name_H-M   'P 1'
#
loop_
_entity.id
_entity.type
_entity.pdbx_description
1 polymer ?
#
loop_
_entity_poly.entity_id
_entity_poly.type
_entity_poly.pdbx_seq_one_letter_code
_entity_poly.pdbx_strand_id
1 'polypeptide(L)'
;MLKVSVRLGLAIMLFLVSSVYAATCDSIWPAAYTGNSANSPVLPTFTGTAPLILNNTLGTGDFHYSSTSLSRNTLTTSGTTTRLYFNGDLQLSGSASLNPAGNPEDLIIIVNGNFQISGQAYVNALVYVTGEATLTGSGSVQLNGAITAAGTVRIGGSAAITYDSDAATGADFGSLCSVAPPRLILVDPVCGASNQLIVNFDSSPGYAPLSQASAENIASYSVVDQSGNNLAVQSAVRSDEGYQVLLTLASTMVNGRNYTVSVSNVQDVAGEYLGLSSDAVYFSTQEQGIPASYWSNDTFSGSYASQRVDSNIDFYWGVFSWPSGSFLSGFSVLWEGYLEPDVSGEFQFQMTSEDGSRVWLG
;
A
#
# COMPACT_ATOMS: atom_id res chain seq x y z
N MET A 1 25.35 52.41 23.91
CA MET A 1 25.22 50.95 24.12
C MET A 1 24.76 50.34 22.80
N LEU A 2 25.66 49.67 22.10
CA LEU A 2 25.42 49.05 20.79
C LEU A 2 24.64 47.75 21.01
N LYS A 3 23.43 47.61 20.47
CA LYS A 3 22.70 46.32 20.44
C LYS A 3 22.90 45.70 19.06
N VAL A 4 23.71 44.65 19.00
CA VAL A 4 23.90 43.79 17.83
C VAL A 4 22.77 42.77 17.83
N SER A 5 21.98 42.74 16.77
CA SER A 5 20.99 41.69 16.51
C SER A 5 21.64 40.59 15.67
N VAL A 6 21.83 39.41 16.24
CA VAL A 6 22.25 38.21 15.51
C VAL A 6 21.00 37.52 14.99
N ARG A 7 20.84 37.46 13.66
CA ARG A 7 19.82 36.62 13.01
C ARG A 7 20.41 35.23 12.82
N LEU A 8 19.94 34.27 13.60
CA LEU A 8 20.23 32.86 13.39
C LEU A 8 19.27 32.35 12.30
N GLY A 9 19.77 32.21 11.07
CA GLY A 9 19.04 31.56 10.00
C GLY A 9 19.09 30.05 10.21
N LEU A 10 18.00 29.46 10.70
CA LEU A 10 17.83 28.01 10.71
C LEU A 10 17.50 27.58 9.28
N ALA A 11 18.49 27.03 8.58
CA ALA A 11 18.30 26.31 7.34
C ALA A 11 17.58 24.99 7.67
N ILE A 12 16.26 24.95 7.46
CA ILE A 12 15.53 23.69 7.40
C ILE A 12 15.88 23.09 6.05
N MET A 13 16.85 22.18 6.02
CA MET A 13 16.93 21.19 4.94
C MET A 13 15.58 20.47 4.92
N LEU A 14 14.81 20.66 3.85
CA LEU A 14 13.76 19.72 3.48
C LEU A 14 14.44 18.36 3.28
N PHE A 15 14.36 17.49 4.29
CA PHE A 15 14.39 16.07 4.01
C PHE A 15 13.09 15.79 3.26
N LEU A 16 13.21 15.58 1.95
CA LEU A 16 12.22 14.85 1.19
C LEU A 16 12.08 13.50 1.91
N VAL A 17 11.08 13.37 2.78
CA VAL A 17 10.60 12.05 3.16
C VAL A 17 9.95 11.52 1.90
N SER A 18 10.68 10.64 1.23
CA SER A 18 10.17 9.83 0.13
C SER A 18 8.90 9.15 0.61
N SER A 19 7.81 9.46 -0.08
CA SER A 19 6.49 8.86 0.10
C SER A 19 6.59 7.34 0.21
N VAL A 20 5.72 6.74 1.03
CA VAL A 20 5.52 5.29 1.08
C VAL A 20 4.86 4.88 -0.24
N TYR A 21 5.69 4.68 -1.25
CA TYR A 21 5.28 4.05 -2.50
C TYR A 21 5.00 2.57 -2.22
N ALA A 22 4.16 1.95 -3.06
CA ALA A 22 4.22 0.50 -3.24
C ALA A 22 5.69 0.08 -3.31
N ALA A 23 6.05 -0.94 -2.55
CA ALA A 23 7.43 -1.32 -2.38
C ALA A 23 8.08 -1.53 -3.76
N THR A 24 9.02 -0.67 -4.16
CA THR A 24 10.00 -1.09 -5.17
C THR A 24 10.60 -2.39 -4.66
N CYS A 25 10.98 -3.33 -5.52
CA CYS A 25 11.50 -4.61 -5.05
C CYS A 25 12.64 -4.41 -4.03
N ASP A 26 13.44 -3.36 -4.19
CA ASP A 26 14.46 -2.93 -3.23
C ASP A 26 13.93 -2.72 -1.80
N SER A 27 12.73 -2.21 -1.64
CA SER A 27 12.10 -2.02 -0.31
C SER A 27 11.43 -3.28 0.24
N ILE A 28 11.24 -4.32 -0.58
CA ILE A 28 10.94 -5.67 -0.10
C ILE A 28 12.23 -6.31 0.44
N TRP A 29 13.40 -6.06 -0.17
CA TRP A 29 14.70 -6.59 0.26
C TRP A 29 15.74 -5.49 0.62
N PRO A 30 15.47 -4.66 1.65
CA PRO A 30 16.27 -3.47 1.93
C PRO A 30 17.60 -3.75 2.65
N ALA A 31 17.80 -4.98 3.14
CA ALA A 31 18.96 -5.37 3.93
C ALA A 31 19.19 -6.89 3.85
N ALA A 32 20.28 -7.37 4.46
CA ALA A 32 20.61 -8.80 4.56
C ALA A 32 19.41 -9.64 5.02
N TYR A 33 18.73 -9.19 6.08
CA TYR A 33 17.50 -9.79 6.56
C TYR A 33 16.53 -8.74 7.09
N THR A 34 15.25 -8.94 6.83
CA THR A 34 14.14 -8.11 7.32
C THR A 34 13.06 -9.01 7.91
N GLY A 35 12.83 -8.92 9.23
CA GLY A 35 11.76 -9.65 9.90
C GLY A 35 10.63 -8.73 10.33
N ASN A 36 9.42 -9.28 10.49
CA ASN A 36 8.20 -8.53 10.77
C ASN A 36 7.94 -7.43 9.72
N SER A 37 8.25 -7.72 8.45
CA SER A 37 8.11 -6.76 7.36
C SER A 37 6.64 -6.46 7.07
N ALA A 38 6.30 -5.17 6.96
CA ALA A 38 5.03 -4.72 6.42
C ALA A 38 5.01 -4.69 4.88
N ASN A 39 6.18 -4.74 4.24
CA ASN A 39 6.31 -4.77 2.79
C ASN A 39 6.19 -6.22 2.30
N SER A 40 5.34 -6.43 1.29
CA SER A 40 5.10 -7.72 0.63
C SER A 40 5.12 -7.57 -0.88
N PRO A 41 5.67 -8.55 -1.63
CA PRO A 41 5.42 -8.66 -3.05
C PRO A 41 3.93 -8.93 -3.31
N VAL A 42 3.49 -8.65 -4.54
CA VAL A 42 2.21 -9.11 -5.09
C VAL A 42 2.31 -10.61 -5.32
N LEU A 43 1.70 -11.39 -4.44
CA LEU A 43 1.78 -12.84 -4.47
C LEU A 43 0.80 -13.42 -5.52
N PRO A 44 1.26 -14.28 -6.43
CA PRO A 44 0.39 -14.96 -7.38
C PRO A 44 -0.43 -16.06 -6.69
N THR A 45 -1.35 -16.67 -7.43
CA THR A 45 -1.99 -17.90 -6.96
C THR A 45 -0.96 -19.03 -6.92
N PHE A 46 -0.79 -19.66 -5.75
CA PHE A 46 0.11 -20.80 -5.59
C PHE A 46 -0.53 -22.08 -6.12
N THR A 47 -0.07 -22.59 -7.26
CA THR A 47 -0.64 -23.76 -7.96
C THR A 47 0.13 -25.07 -7.73
N GLY A 48 1.21 -25.02 -6.96
CA GLY A 48 2.11 -26.15 -6.75
C GLY A 48 1.46 -27.27 -5.92
N THR A 49 1.51 -28.50 -6.45
CA THR A 49 0.93 -29.69 -5.81
C THR A 49 1.95 -30.81 -5.53
N ALA A 50 3.17 -30.68 -6.07
CA ALA A 50 4.26 -31.64 -5.88
C ALA A 50 5.49 -30.95 -5.26
N PRO A 51 6.28 -31.64 -4.43
CA PRO A 51 7.48 -31.06 -3.83
C PRO A 51 8.57 -30.88 -4.88
N LEU A 52 9.44 -29.89 -4.66
CA LEU A 52 10.66 -29.75 -5.45
C LEU A 52 11.57 -30.96 -5.23
N ILE A 53 12.16 -31.47 -6.30
CA ILE A 53 13.19 -32.51 -6.26
C ILE A 53 14.48 -31.91 -6.83
N LEU A 54 15.57 -32.01 -6.07
CA LEU A 54 16.88 -31.48 -6.45
C LEU A 54 17.65 -32.49 -7.30
N ASN A 55 17.91 -32.13 -8.56
CA ASN A 55 18.91 -32.62 -9.53
C ASN A 55 18.58 -32.06 -10.93
N ASN A 56 18.16 -30.80 -10.97
CA ASN A 56 17.58 -30.16 -12.15
C ASN A 56 18.30 -28.84 -12.40
N THR A 57 18.35 -28.44 -13.67
CA THR A 57 18.62 -27.05 -14.06
C THR A 57 17.31 -26.45 -14.50
N LEU A 58 16.90 -25.35 -13.88
CA LEU A 58 15.70 -24.61 -14.26
C LEU A 58 16.08 -23.41 -15.13
N GLY A 59 15.31 -23.21 -16.21
CA GLY A 59 15.39 -22.00 -17.01
C GLY A 59 14.67 -20.83 -16.33
N THR A 60 14.67 -19.68 -16.99
CA THR A 60 13.92 -18.50 -16.51
C THR A 60 12.42 -18.77 -16.48
N GLY A 61 11.72 -18.10 -15.56
CA GLY A 61 10.25 -18.19 -15.40
C GLY A 61 9.79 -18.74 -14.05
N ASP A 62 8.51 -19.11 -13.98
CA ASP A 62 7.78 -19.36 -12.74
C ASP A 62 7.56 -20.86 -12.53
N PHE A 63 7.95 -21.36 -11.35
CA PHE A 63 7.82 -22.76 -10.99
C PHE A 63 7.15 -22.91 -9.63
N HIS A 64 6.06 -23.66 -9.58
CA HIS A 64 5.27 -23.84 -8.36
C HIS A 64 5.42 -25.25 -7.78
N TYR A 65 5.64 -25.31 -6.47
CA TYR A 65 5.81 -26.55 -5.70
C TYR A 65 4.92 -26.54 -4.45
N SER A 66 4.64 -27.71 -3.89
CA SER A 66 4.07 -27.84 -2.54
C SER A 66 5.15 -27.69 -1.47
N SER A 67 4.77 -27.84 -0.18
CA SER A 67 5.74 -27.99 0.91
C SER A 67 6.86 -28.97 0.56
N THR A 68 8.10 -28.56 0.83
CA THR A 68 9.30 -29.27 0.38
C THR A 68 10.33 -29.30 1.52
N SER A 69 10.91 -30.48 1.76
CA SER A 69 12.08 -30.65 2.63
C SER A 69 13.23 -31.30 1.85
N LEU A 70 14.40 -30.67 1.85
CA LEU A 70 15.58 -31.04 1.07
C LEU A 70 16.79 -31.15 1.99
N SER A 71 17.61 -32.19 1.79
CA SER A 71 18.80 -32.42 2.62
C SER A 71 20.11 -32.56 1.85
N ARG A 72 20.05 -32.78 0.54
CA ARG A 72 21.20 -33.05 -0.35
C ARG A 72 20.85 -32.62 -1.77
N ASN A 73 21.88 -32.59 -2.64
CA ASN A 73 21.82 -32.22 -4.05
C ASN A 73 21.70 -30.72 -4.31
N THR A 74 21.75 -30.37 -5.60
CA THR A 74 21.83 -29.00 -6.08
C THR A 74 20.70 -28.70 -7.07
N LEU A 75 20.11 -27.52 -6.94
CA LEU A 75 19.35 -26.86 -7.99
C LEU A 75 20.20 -25.75 -8.59
N THR A 76 20.27 -25.70 -9.93
CA THR A 76 20.94 -24.61 -10.66
C THR A 76 19.91 -23.87 -11.49
N THR A 77 20.05 -22.55 -11.60
CA THR A 77 19.25 -21.72 -12.49
C THR A 77 20.05 -21.37 -13.75
N SER A 78 19.38 -21.06 -14.84
CA SER A 78 20.02 -20.55 -16.05
C SER A 78 19.29 -19.30 -16.56
N GLY A 79 20.01 -18.18 -16.64
CA GLY A 79 19.48 -16.90 -17.12
C GLY A 79 18.98 -15.98 -15.99
N THR A 80 18.47 -14.81 -16.40
CA THR A 80 18.36 -13.61 -15.55
C THR A 80 17.46 -13.73 -14.33
N THR A 81 16.38 -14.53 -14.34
CA THR A 81 15.67 -14.92 -13.10
C THR A 81 14.81 -16.17 -13.24
N THR A 82 14.96 -17.10 -12.30
CA THR A 82 14.03 -18.21 -12.01
C THR A 82 13.24 -17.88 -10.74
N ARG A 83 11.92 -18.05 -10.75
CA ARG A 83 11.04 -17.75 -9.61
C ARG A 83 10.40 -19.03 -9.08
N LEU A 84 10.72 -19.39 -7.84
CA LEU A 84 10.17 -20.58 -7.18
C LEU A 84 9.09 -20.18 -6.19
N TYR A 85 7.91 -20.76 -6.33
CA TYR A 85 6.76 -20.53 -5.46
C TYR A 85 6.43 -21.79 -4.68
N PHE A 86 6.52 -21.74 -3.36
CA PHE A 86 6.19 -22.86 -2.48
C PHE A 86 4.83 -22.63 -1.81
N ASN A 87 3.87 -23.51 -2.06
CA ASN A 87 2.59 -23.56 -1.37
C ASN A 87 2.73 -24.34 -0.06
N GLY A 88 3.20 -23.67 0.98
CA GLY A 88 3.55 -24.23 2.28
C GLY A 88 5.05 -24.15 2.57
N ASP A 89 5.49 -24.88 3.61
CA ASP A 89 6.84 -24.75 4.16
C ASP A 89 7.97 -25.19 3.22
N LEU A 90 9.11 -24.51 3.29
CA LEU A 90 10.37 -24.90 2.64
C LEU A 90 11.45 -25.12 3.70
N GLN A 91 11.96 -26.35 3.78
CA GLN A 91 13.03 -26.73 4.69
C GLN A 91 14.26 -27.21 3.92
N LEU A 92 15.40 -26.59 4.18
CA LEU A 92 16.71 -26.96 3.65
C LEU A 92 17.61 -27.43 4.81
N SER A 93 18.27 -28.55 4.62
CA SER A 93 19.14 -29.17 5.62
C SER A 93 20.32 -29.86 4.95
N GLY A 94 21.20 -30.48 5.75
CA GLY A 94 22.33 -31.25 5.24
C GLY A 94 23.20 -30.41 4.30
N SER A 95 23.39 -30.87 3.06
CA SER A 95 24.19 -30.20 2.03
C SER A 95 23.35 -29.78 0.81
N ALA A 96 22.07 -29.46 1.01
CA ALA A 96 21.22 -28.95 -0.06
C ALA A 96 21.71 -27.58 -0.54
N SER A 97 21.82 -27.39 -1.85
CA SER A 97 22.31 -26.13 -2.44
C SER A 97 21.35 -25.59 -3.49
N LEU A 98 20.94 -24.34 -3.36
CA LEU A 98 20.12 -23.63 -4.34
C LEU A 98 20.96 -22.53 -4.99
N ASN A 99 21.09 -22.60 -6.32
CA ASN A 99 21.83 -21.65 -7.14
C ASN A 99 23.30 -21.40 -6.71
N PRO A 100 24.11 -22.44 -6.43
CA PRO A 100 25.47 -22.25 -5.93
C PRO A 100 26.46 -21.57 -6.88
N ALA A 101 26.12 -21.48 -8.17
CA ALA A 101 27.02 -20.95 -9.21
C ALA A 101 26.48 -19.72 -9.97
N GLY A 102 25.21 -19.35 -9.79
CA GLY A 102 24.65 -18.13 -10.37
C GLY A 102 24.86 -16.92 -9.46
N ASN A 103 24.29 -15.78 -9.84
CA ASN A 103 24.20 -14.61 -8.98
C ASN A 103 22.91 -14.66 -8.14
N PRO A 104 22.80 -13.92 -7.02
CA PRO A 104 21.58 -13.92 -6.22
C PRO A 104 20.33 -13.41 -7.00
N GLU A 105 20.49 -12.52 -7.98
CA GLU A 105 19.40 -12.05 -8.86
C GLU A 105 18.83 -13.13 -9.79
N ASP A 106 19.57 -14.22 -10.05
CA ASP A 106 19.13 -15.30 -10.93
C ASP A 106 18.05 -16.19 -10.28
N LEU A 107 17.81 -16.05 -8.98
CA LEU A 107 16.85 -16.87 -8.22
C LEU A 107 16.05 -16.05 -7.22
N ILE A 108 14.73 -16.09 -7.36
CA ILE A 108 13.78 -15.60 -6.37
C ILE A 108 13.03 -16.79 -5.76
N ILE A 109 12.91 -16.82 -4.44
CA ILE A 109 12.19 -17.86 -3.71
C ILE A 109 11.06 -17.21 -2.90
N ILE A 110 9.83 -17.62 -3.15
CA ILE A 110 8.63 -17.16 -2.46
C ILE A 110 8.01 -18.33 -1.69
N VAL A 111 7.92 -18.20 -0.36
CA VAL A 111 7.41 -19.26 0.53
C VAL A 111 6.09 -18.83 1.17
N ASN A 112 4.99 -19.48 0.77
CA ASN A 112 3.68 -19.34 1.41
C ASN A 112 3.57 -20.24 2.66
N GLY A 113 4.46 -20.01 3.63
CA GLY A 113 4.63 -20.81 4.84
C GLY A 113 5.89 -20.38 5.59
N ASN A 114 6.49 -21.30 6.34
CA ASN A 114 7.74 -21.07 7.05
C ASN A 114 8.95 -21.50 6.20
N PHE A 115 10.05 -20.75 6.34
CA PHE A 115 11.33 -21.09 5.73
C PHE A 115 12.34 -21.51 6.79
N GLN A 116 12.97 -22.67 6.61
CA GLN A 116 13.97 -23.17 7.55
C GLN A 116 15.21 -23.63 6.80
N ILE A 117 16.39 -23.21 7.26
CA ILE A 117 17.67 -23.68 6.71
C ILE A 117 18.61 -24.09 7.84
N SER A 118 19.24 -25.25 7.68
CA SER A 118 20.08 -25.86 8.71
C SER A 118 21.25 -26.67 8.15
N GLY A 119 22.14 -27.15 9.02
CA GLY A 119 23.27 -28.00 8.65
C GLY A 119 24.38 -27.24 7.92
N GLN A 120 24.58 -27.56 6.64
CA GLN A 120 25.55 -26.96 5.71
C GLN A 120 24.85 -26.53 4.39
N ALA A 121 23.55 -26.27 4.45
CA ALA A 121 22.80 -25.86 3.27
C ALA A 121 23.22 -24.45 2.80
N TYR A 122 23.15 -24.25 1.49
CA TYR A 122 23.59 -23.03 0.81
C TYR A 122 22.47 -22.49 -0.09
N VAL A 123 22.21 -21.19 -0.02
CA VAL A 123 21.23 -20.49 -0.85
C VAL A 123 21.86 -19.23 -1.42
N ASN A 124 21.66 -18.98 -2.71
CA ASN A 124 22.06 -17.75 -3.36
C ASN A 124 20.88 -17.18 -4.14
N ALA A 125 20.11 -16.31 -3.49
CA ALA A 125 18.78 -15.89 -3.93
C ALA A 125 18.26 -14.66 -3.17
N LEU A 126 17.23 -14.02 -3.74
CA LEU A 126 16.28 -13.20 -3.00
C LEU A 126 15.16 -14.09 -2.45
N VAL A 127 14.86 -14.01 -1.16
CA VAL A 127 13.88 -14.87 -0.49
C VAL A 127 12.78 -14.03 0.18
N TYR A 128 11.51 -14.31 -0.10
CA TYR A 128 10.38 -13.75 0.63
C TYR A 128 9.56 -14.86 1.30
N VAL A 129 9.18 -14.64 2.56
CA VAL A 129 8.51 -15.62 3.41
C VAL A 129 7.27 -14.98 4.06
N THR A 130 6.11 -15.61 3.89
CA THR A 130 4.86 -15.15 4.52
C THR A 130 4.75 -15.51 6.00
N GLY A 131 5.44 -16.59 6.43
CA GLY A 131 5.55 -17.00 7.83
C GLY A 131 6.86 -16.56 8.49
N GLU A 132 7.42 -17.42 9.35
CA GLU A 132 8.72 -17.19 9.99
C GLU A 132 9.87 -17.77 9.17
N ALA A 133 11.04 -17.11 9.23
CA ALA A 133 12.28 -17.62 8.65
C ALA A 133 13.30 -17.96 9.75
N THR A 134 13.83 -19.18 9.73
CA THR A 134 14.84 -19.64 10.71
C THR A 134 16.08 -20.18 10.01
N LEU A 135 17.23 -19.59 10.31
CA LEU A 135 18.54 -20.01 9.82
C LEU A 135 19.37 -20.48 11.01
N THR A 136 19.68 -21.77 11.09
CA THR A 136 20.46 -22.34 12.22
C THR A 136 21.61 -23.20 11.73
N GLY A 137 22.84 -22.73 11.91
CA GLY A 137 24.04 -23.41 11.42
C GLY A 137 24.82 -24.14 12.51
N SER A 138 25.33 -25.32 12.17
CA SER A 138 26.35 -26.05 12.95
C SER A 138 27.61 -26.28 12.11
N GLY A 139 28.01 -25.30 11.28
CA GLY A 139 29.21 -25.43 10.46
C GLY A 139 29.35 -24.42 9.31
N SER A 140 28.32 -24.17 8.49
CA SER A 140 28.49 -23.38 7.24
C SER A 140 27.20 -22.92 6.55
N VAL A 141 26.06 -22.79 7.25
CA VAL A 141 24.83 -22.30 6.58
C VAL A 141 25.06 -20.89 6.03
N GLN A 142 24.86 -20.73 4.73
CA GLN A 142 25.05 -19.46 4.02
C GLN A 142 23.84 -19.13 3.16
N LEU A 143 23.40 -17.88 3.26
CA LEU A 143 22.49 -17.25 2.30
C LEU A 143 23.19 -16.04 1.71
N ASN A 144 23.39 -16.02 0.40
CA ASN A 144 23.85 -14.84 -0.34
C ASN A 144 22.65 -14.21 -1.05
N GLY A 145 22.53 -12.88 -1.00
CA GLY A 145 21.35 -12.15 -1.46
C GLY A 145 20.62 -11.51 -0.28
N ALA A 146 19.32 -11.72 -0.17
CA ALA A 146 18.53 -11.11 0.91
C ALA A 146 17.35 -12.01 1.30
N ILE A 147 16.92 -11.90 2.56
CA ILE A 147 15.70 -12.56 3.04
C ILE A 147 14.77 -11.59 3.75
N THR A 148 13.50 -11.62 3.37
CA THR A 148 12.43 -10.86 4.03
C THR A 148 11.34 -11.81 4.48
N ALA A 149 10.86 -11.62 5.70
CA ALA A 149 9.75 -12.38 6.25
C ALA A 149 8.69 -11.43 6.83
N ALA A 150 7.41 -11.74 6.57
CA ALA A 150 6.30 -11.09 7.26
C ALA A 150 6.28 -11.48 8.75
N GLY A 151 6.74 -12.69 9.09
CA GLY A 151 7.02 -13.10 10.46
C GLY A 151 8.46 -12.79 10.90
N THR A 152 8.88 -13.38 12.02
CA THR A 152 10.24 -13.15 12.54
C THR A 152 11.31 -13.82 11.66
N VAL A 153 12.49 -13.19 11.58
CA VAL A 153 13.71 -13.82 11.06
C VAL A 153 14.63 -14.14 12.24
N ARG A 154 14.95 -15.42 12.44
CA ARG A 154 15.84 -15.89 13.51
C ARG A 154 17.10 -16.49 12.91
N ILE A 155 18.26 -15.95 13.30
CA ILE A 155 19.57 -16.44 12.87
C ILE A 155 20.31 -16.96 14.11
N GLY A 156 20.75 -18.21 14.08
CA GLY A 156 21.39 -18.89 15.20
C GLY A 156 22.57 -19.76 14.81
N GLY A 157 23.43 -20.04 15.79
CA GLY A 157 24.64 -20.83 15.59
C GLY A 157 25.64 -20.12 14.66
N SER A 158 26.15 -20.84 13.66
CA SER A 158 27.13 -20.32 12.69
C SER A 158 26.52 -19.88 11.36
N ALA A 159 25.21 -19.64 11.30
CA ALA A 159 24.55 -19.23 10.05
C ALA A 159 24.93 -17.79 9.69
N ALA A 160 25.16 -17.53 8.40
CA ALA A 160 25.51 -16.21 7.88
C ALA A 160 24.63 -15.82 6.69
N ILE A 161 24.31 -14.53 6.60
CA ILE A 161 23.65 -13.93 5.45
C ILE A 161 24.57 -12.84 4.90
N THR A 162 24.95 -12.97 3.63
CA THR A 162 25.73 -11.96 2.92
C THR A 162 24.79 -11.15 2.07
N TYR A 163 24.59 -9.87 2.42
CA TYR A 163 23.75 -8.98 1.64
C TYR A 163 24.38 -8.67 0.29
N ASP A 164 23.62 -8.85 -0.77
CA ASP A 164 23.93 -8.33 -2.09
C ASP A 164 22.93 -7.20 -2.41
N SER A 165 23.43 -5.97 -2.43
CA SER A 165 22.60 -4.78 -2.68
C SER A 165 22.15 -4.67 -4.13
N ASP A 166 22.89 -5.29 -5.05
CA ASP A 166 22.63 -5.16 -6.48
C ASP A 166 21.62 -6.23 -6.92
N ALA A 167 21.50 -7.33 -6.18
CA ALA A 167 20.58 -8.43 -6.48
C ALA A 167 19.12 -7.99 -6.62
N ALA A 168 18.62 -7.11 -5.74
CA ALA A 168 17.25 -6.59 -5.81
C ALA A 168 17.01 -5.68 -7.02
N THR A 169 18.06 -5.02 -7.52
CA THR A 169 17.98 -4.16 -8.70
C THR A 169 18.21 -4.93 -10.01
N GLY A 170 18.92 -6.06 -9.95
CA GLY A 170 19.30 -6.87 -11.11
C GLY A 170 18.31 -7.99 -11.47
N ALA A 171 17.38 -8.32 -10.56
CA ALA A 171 16.43 -9.40 -10.78
C ALA A 171 15.21 -8.97 -11.62
N ASP A 172 14.71 -9.89 -12.44
CA ASP A 172 13.40 -9.83 -13.08
C ASP A 172 12.32 -10.41 -12.15
N PHE A 173 11.53 -9.53 -11.55
CA PHE A 173 10.48 -9.91 -10.60
C PHE A 173 9.19 -10.38 -11.26
N GLY A 174 9.06 -10.29 -12.59
CA GLY A 174 7.78 -10.53 -13.27
C GLY A 174 6.68 -9.67 -12.65
N SER A 175 5.60 -10.30 -12.19
CA SER A 175 4.49 -9.62 -11.50
C SER A 175 4.66 -9.48 -9.98
N LEU A 176 5.74 -9.95 -9.37
CA LEU A 176 5.91 -9.93 -7.91
C LEU A 176 6.02 -8.53 -7.33
N CYS A 177 6.46 -7.57 -8.13
CA CYS A 177 6.49 -6.16 -7.75
C CYS A 177 5.74 -5.29 -8.77
N SER A 178 4.92 -5.87 -9.64
CA SER A 178 4.06 -5.07 -10.51
C SER A 178 2.99 -4.43 -9.64
N VAL A 179 2.91 -3.10 -9.67
CA VAL A 179 1.77 -2.41 -9.07
C VAL A 179 0.52 -2.76 -9.86
N ALA A 180 -0.59 -2.96 -9.16
CA ALA A 180 -1.88 -3.11 -9.79
C ALA A 180 -2.26 -1.81 -10.51
N PRO A 181 -3.00 -1.87 -11.64
CA PRO A 181 -3.45 -0.66 -12.32
C PRO A 181 -4.29 0.20 -11.37
N PRO A 182 -4.32 1.54 -11.56
CA PRO A 182 -5.12 2.41 -10.71
C PRO A 182 -6.57 1.92 -10.62
N ARG A 183 -7.17 2.03 -9.45
CA ARG A 183 -8.54 1.59 -9.19
C ARG A 183 -9.35 2.72 -8.59
N LEU A 184 -10.48 3.05 -9.22
CA LEU A 184 -11.47 3.99 -8.68
C LEU A 184 -12.14 3.39 -7.44
N ILE A 185 -12.16 4.14 -6.34
CA ILE A 185 -12.83 3.73 -5.10
C ILE A 185 -14.21 4.37 -5.00
N LEU A 186 -14.25 5.71 -5.09
CA LEU A 186 -15.48 6.48 -4.96
C LEU A 186 -15.29 7.92 -5.46
N VAL A 187 -16.39 8.65 -5.63
CA VAL A 187 -16.41 10.08 -5.94
C VAL A 187 -17.34 10.84 -5.00
N ASP A 188 -16.81 11.89 -4.37
CA ASP A 188 -17.56 12.72 -3.40
C ASP A 188 -17.74 14.16 -3.90
N PRO A 189 -18.83 14.85 -3.54
CA PRO A 189 -18.94 16.29 -3.71
C PRO A 189 -18.10 17.04 -2.68
N VAL A 190 -17.58 18.20 -3.07
CA VAL A 190 -16.82 19.06 -2.15
C VAL A 190 -17.79 19.91 -1.34
N CYS A 191 -17.75 19.79 -0.01
CA CYS A 191 -18.57 20.60 0.89
C CYS A 191 -18.34 22.10 0.64
N GLY A 192 -19.43 22.86 0.52
CA GLY A 192 -19.40 24.30 0.25
C GLY A 192 -19.14 24.68 -1.21
N ALA A 193 -18.88 23.71 -2.10
CA ALA A 193 -18.68 23.95 -3.52
C ALA A 193 -19.73 23.21 -4.35
N SER A 194 -20.55 23.96 -5.09
CA SER A 194 -21.59 23.36 -5.95
C SER A 194 -21.07 22.87 -7.29
N ASN A 195 -19.79 23.06 -7.60
CA ASN A 195 -19.19 22.70 -8.89
C ASN A 195 -17.90 21.91 -8.73
N GLN A 196 -17.67 21.25 -7.60
CA GLN A 196 -16.45 20.48 -7.36
C GLN A 196 -16.75 19.07 -6.87
N LEU A 197 -15.94 18.12 -7.33
CA LEU A 197 -15.99 16.70 -6.97
C LEU A 197 -14.57 16.21 -6.66
N ILE A 198 -14.40 15.30 -5.72
CA ILE A 198 -13.14 14.60 -5.45
C ILE A 198 -13.27 13.16 -5.92
N VAL A 199 -12.39 12.75 -6.84
CA VAL A 199 -12.28 11.38 -7.32
C VAL A 199 -11.19 10.67 -6.52
N ASN A 200 -11.54 9.60 -5.82
CA ASN A 200 -10.65 8.85 -4.93
C ASN A 200 -10.20 7.54 -5.59
N PHE A 201 -8.89 7.28 -5.60
CA PHE A 201 -8.27 6.06 -6.11
C PHE A 201 -7.66 5.24 -4.98
N ASP A 202 -7.50 3.94 -5.21
CA ASP A 202 -7.00 2.99 -4.20
C ASP A 202 -5.56 3.31 -3.81
N SER A 203 -5.33 3.56 -2.52
CA SER A 203 -4.02 3.84 -1.93
C SER A 203 -3.47 2.67 -1.11
N SER A 204 -4.11 1.49 -1.19
CA SER A 204 -3.67 0.28 -0.50
C SER A 204 -2.30 -0.20 -1.04
N PRO A 205 -1.51 -0.96 -0.23
CA PRO A 205 -0.28 -1.56 -0.72
C PRO A 205 -0.49 -2.34 -2.03
N GLY A 206 0.35 -2.03 -3.02
CA GLY A 206 0.26 -2.61 -4.37
C GLY A 206 -0.30 -1.67 -5.42
N TYR A 207 -0.82 -0.49 -5.08
CA TYR A 207 -1.17 0.56 -6.03
C TYR A 207 -0.13 1.69 -5.99
N ALA A 208 0.23 2.24 -7.15
CA ALA A 208 1.12 3.39 -7.25
C ALA A 208 0.34 4.71 -7.32
N PRO A 209 0.94 5.85 -6.89
CA PRO A 209 0.33 7.15 -7.08
C PRO A 209 0.09 7.44 -8.56
N LEU A 210 -0.95 8.21 -8.85
CA LEU A 210 -1.30 8.56 -10.21
C LEU A 210 -0.18 9.37 -10.88
N SER A 211 0.04 9.16 -12.17
CA SER A 211 0.86 10.03 -13.02
C SER A 211 0.14 11.36 -13.20
N GLN A 212 0.81 12.46 -12.85
CA GLN A 212 0.24 13.80 -12.94
C GLN A 212 -0.30 14.12 -14.35
N ALA A 213 0.46 13.75 -15.40
CA ALA A 213 0.09 14.03 -16.78
C ALA A 213 -1.26 13.39 -17.19
N SER A 214 -1.56 12.21 -16.68
CA SER A 214 -2.80 11.48 -16.98
C SER A 214 -3.95 11.87 -16.04
N ALA A 215 -3.63 12.10 -14.76
CA ALA A 215 -4.60 12.42 -13.72
C ALA A 215 -5.16 13.85 -13.87
N GLU A 216 -4.36 14.79 -14.36
CA GLU A 216 -4.76 16.18 -14.61
C GLU A 216 -5.30 16.39 -16.04
N ASN A 217 -5.41 15.33 -16.83
CA ASN A 217 -6.05 15.38 -18.13
C ASN A 217 -7.59 15.34 -17.97
N ILE A 218 -8.26 16.46 -18.23
CA ILE A 218 -9.72 16.56 -18.14
C ILE A 218 -10.46 15.56 -19.03
N ALA A 219 -9.86 15.09 -20.13
CA ALA A 219 -10.47 14.12 -21.04
C ALA A 219 -10.61 12.72 -20.43
N SER A 220 -9.90 12.46 -19.32
CA SER A 220 -9.99 11.22 -18.56
C SER A 220 -11.30 11.11 -17.76
N TYR A 221 -12.06 12.20 -17.62
CA TYR A 221 -13.24 12.30 -16.76
C TYR A 221 -14.48 12.73 -17.54
N SER A 222 -15.61 12.08 -17.25
CA SER A 222 -16.92 12.49 -17.74
C SER A 222 -17.91 12.53 -16.58
N VAL A 223 -18.65 13.62 -16.45
CA VAL A 223 -19.67 13.80 -15.42
C VAL A 223 -21.01 14.00 -16.09
N VAL A 224 -21.92 13.05 -15.90
CA VAL A 224 -23.27 13.11 -16.48
C VAL A 224 -24.30 13.13 -15.37
N ASP A 225 -25.35 13.92 -15.53
CA ASP A 225 -26.47 13.90 -14.61
C ASP A 225 -27.40 12.71 -14.87
N GLN A 226 -28.34 12.44 -13.95
CA GLN A 226 -29.32 11.37 -14.08
C GLN A 226 -30.23 11.45 -15.32
N SER A 227 -30.27 12.59 -16.01
CA SER A 227 -31.01 12.80 -17.27
C SER A 227 -30.11 12.64 -18.51
N GLY A 228 -28.82 12.32 -18.32
CA GLY A 228 -27.84 12.17 -19.39
C GLY A 228 -27.18 13.47 -19.86
N ASN A 229 -27.39 14.59 -19.17
CA ASN A 229 -26.73 15.85 -19.53
C ASN A 229 -25.29 15.85 -19.03
N ASN A 230 -24.33 16.19 -19.92
CA ASN A 230 -22.92 16.28 -19.57
C ASN A 230 -22.59 17.60 -18.87
N LEU A 231 -21.96 17.52 -17.70
CA LEU A 231 -21.33 18.65 -17.01
C LEU A 231 -19.85 18.66 -17.38
N ALA A 232 -19.44 19.64 -18.18
CA ALA A 232 -18.06 19.73 -18.65
C ALA A 232 -17.09 19.91 -17.47
N VAL A 233 -16.03 19.11 -17.44
CA VAL A 233 -14.91 19.25 -16.49
C VAL A 233 -13.99 20.37 -16.99
N GLN A 234 -13.85 21.45 -16.22
CA GLN A 234 -12.95 22.57 -16.55
C GLN A 234 -11.51 22.32 -16.11
N SER A 235 -11.33 21.67 -14.96
CA SER A 235 -10.01 21.31 -14.45
C SER A 235 -10.06 20.00 -13.68
N ALA A 236 -8.91 19.33 -13.67
CA ALA A 236 -8.62 18.17 -12.85
C ALA A 236 -7.26 18.45 -12.19
N VAL A 237 -7.21 18.45 -10.86
CA VAL A 237 -5.99 18.76 -10.09
C VAL A 237 -5.69 17.56 -9.21
N ARG A 238 -4.50 16.98 -9.38
CA ARG A 238 -4.06 15.84 -8.57
C ARG A 238 -3.62 16.34 -7.19
N SER A 239 -4.00 15.63 -6.15
CA SER A 239 -3.49 15.84 -4.78
C SER A 239 -1.98 15.59 -4.68
N ASP A 240 -1.34 16.14 -3.65
CA ASP A 240 0.09 15.92 -3.39
C ASP A 240 0.40 14.44 -3.10
N GLU A 241 -0.49 13.76 -2.38
CA GLU A 241 -0.40 12.31 -2.09
C GLU A 241 -0.57 11.45 -3.33
N GLY A 242 -1.32 11.97 -4.32
CA GLY A 242 -1.39 11.39 -5.65
C GLY A 242 -2.43 10.31 -5.87
N TYR A 243 -3.34 10.11 -4.93
CA TYR A 243 -4.45 9.14 -5.03
C TYR A 243 -5.82 9.81 -5.12
N GLN A 244 -5.86 11.14 -5.19
CA GLN A 244 -7.08 11.91 -5.34
C GLN A 244 -6.95 12.93 -6.46
N VAL A 245 -8.07 13.19 -7.14
CA VAL A 245 -8.18 14.23 -8.16
C VAL A 245 -9.39 15.11 -7.87
N LEU A 246 -9.15 16.40 -7.66
CA LEU A 246 -10.18 17.42 -7.54
C LEU A 246 -10.62 17.87 -8.93
N LEU A 247 -11.88 17.60 -9.26
CA LEU A 247 -12.52 18.10 -10.48
C LEU A 247 -13.23 19.42 -10.19
N THR A 248 -13.07 20.39 -11.09
CA THR A 248 -13.93 21.59 -11.12
C THR A 248 -14.78 21.56 -12.39
N LEU A 249 -16.09 21.66 -12.21
CA LEU A 249 -17.09 21.59 -13.27
C LEU A 249 -17.44 22.99 -13.80
N ALA A 250 -17.82 23.04 -15.07
CA ALA A 250 -18.19 24.28 -15.75
C ALA A 250 -19.54 24.85 -15.35
N SER A 251 -20.37 24.02 -14.74
CA SER A 251 -21.70 24.37 -14.27
C SER A 251 -21.89 23.79 -12.88
N THR A 252 -22.70 24.46 -12.08
CA THR A 252 -23.04 23.98 -10.74
C THR A 252 -23.92 22.75 -10.85
N MET A 253 -23.64 21.76 -10.01
CA MET A 253 -24.53 20.65 -9.73
C MET A 253 -25.82 21.17 -9.08
N VAL A 254 -26.91 20.45 -9.31
CA VAL A 254 -28.27 20.80 -8.90
C VAL A 254 -28.62 20.00 -7.66
N ASN A 255 -29.03 20.69 -6.60
CA ASN A 255 -29.45 20.07 -5.34
C ASN A 255 -30.46 18.95 -5.57
N GLY A 256 -30.24 17.80 -4.92
CA GLY A 256 -31.13 16.65 -4.94
C GLY A 256 -31.03 15.78 -6.20
N ARG A 257 -29.89 15.82 -6.92
CA ARG A 257 -29.71 15.11 -8.20
C ARG A 257 -28.54 14.12 -8.12
N ASN A 258 -28.71 12.96 -8.78
CA ASN A 258 -27.63 12.02 -8.99
C ASN A 258 -26.79 12.37 -10.23
N TYR A 259 -25.50 12.14 -10.11
CA TYR A 259 -24.51 12.27 -11.16
C TYR A 259 -23.72 10.96 -11.26
N THR A 260 -23.30 10.61 -12.46
CA THR A 260 -22.36 9.51 -12.71
C THR A 260 -21.06 10.09 -13.20
N VAL A 261 -19.99 9.75 -12.49
CA VAL A 261 -18.63 10.18 -12.82
C VAL A 261 -17.91 8.97 -13.39
N SER A 262 -17.55 9.05 -14.67
CA SER A 262 -16.80 8.02 -15.37
C SER A 262 -15.35 8.45 -15.50
N VAL A 263 -14.43 7.52 -15.26
CA VAL A 263 -12.98 7.72 -15.30
C VAL A 263 -12.38 6.69 -16.26
N SER A 264 -11.46 7.12 -17.11
CA SER A 264 -10.74 6.23 -18.03
C SER A 264 -9.37 6.79 -18.39
N ASN A 265 -8.43 5.93 -18.79
CA ASN A 265 -7.10 6.32 -19.27
C ASN A 265 -6.26 7.12 -18.26
N VAL A 266 -6.59 7.03 -16.97
CA VAL A 266 -5.73 7.53 -15.90
C VAL A 266 -4.64 6.48 -15.66
N GLN A 267 -3.40 6.92 -15.61
CA GLN A 267 -2.20 6.09 -15.45
C GLN A 267 -1.57 6.34 -14.08
N ASP A 268 -0.89 5.35 -13.52
CA ASP A 268 0.02 5.55 -12.38
C ASP A 268 1.45 5.92 -12.82
N VAL A 269 2.32 6.20 -11.84
CA VAL A 269 3.74 6.47 -12.08
C VAL A 269 4.53 5.25 -12.54
N ALA A 270 3.99 4.03 -12.41
CA ALA A 270 4.63 2.81 -12.89
C ALA A 270 4.26 2.48 -14.35
N GLY A 271 3.25 3.16 -14.90
CA GLY A 271 2.84 3.05 -16.28
C GLY A 271 1.57 2.22 -16.49
N GLU A 272 0.94 1.72 -15.43
CA GLU A 272 -0.30 0.96 -15.52
C GLU A 272 -1.51 1.89 -15.67
N TYR A 273 -2.54 1.44 -16.40
CA TYR A 273 -3.69 2.28 -16.75
C TYR A 273 -5.01 1.73 -16.20
N LEU A 274 -5.83 2.62 -15.67
CA LEU A 274 -7.23 2.36 -15.35
C LEU A 274 -8.05 2.32 -16.64
N GLY A 275 -8.72 1.18 -16.88
CA GLY A 275 -9.79 1.04 -17.87
C GLY A 275 -11.01 1.91 -17.52
N LEU A 276 -12.10 1.78 -18.27
CA LEU A 276 -13.32 2.53 -17.94
C LEU A 276 -13.89 2.05 -16.59
N SER A 277 -14.03 2.97 -15.64
CA SER A 277 -14.70 2.76 -14.36
C SER A 277 -15.64 3.94 -14.06
N SER A 278 -16.64 3.75 -13.22
CA SER A 278 -17.54 4.83 -12.84
C SER A 278 -18.08 4.67 -11.43
N ASP A 279 -18.45 5.81 -10.84
CA ASP A 279 -19.17 5.88 -9.56
C ASP A 279 -20.36 6.85 -9.65
N ALA A 280 -21.34 6.68 -8.77
CA ALA A 280 -22.53 7.52 -8.70
C ALA A 280 -22.51 8.39 -7.44
N VAL A 281 -22.71 9.69 -7.62
CA VAL A 281 -22.71 10.70 -6.55
C VAL A 281 -24.05 11.42 -6.48
N TYR A 282 -24.61 11.53 -5.28
CA TYR A 282 -25.80 12.34 -5.03
C TYR A 282 -25.38 13.72 -4.52
N PHE A 283 -25.71 14.78 -5.26
CA PHE A 283 -25.36 16.14 -4.85
C PHE A 283 -26.51 16.79 -4.09
N SER A 284 -26.23 17.28 -2.87
CA SER A 284 -27.16 18.10 -2.11
C SER A 284 -26.51 19.38 -1.58
N THR A 285 -27.24 20.50 -1.62
CA THR A 285 -26.88 21.74 -0.93
C THR A 285 -27.36 21.76 0.51
N GLN A 286 -28.24 20.83 0.87
CA GLN A 286 -28.54 20.45 2.24
C GLN A 286 -27.77 19.17 2.51
N GLU A 287 -26.46 19.24 2.59
CA GLU A 287 -25.81 18.25 3.44
C GLU A 287 -26.21 18.62 4.87
N GLN A 288 -27.31 18.01 5.33
CA GLN A 288 -27.46 17.81 6.77
C GLN A 288 -26.19 17.08 7.17
N GLY A 289 -25.43 17.66 8.10
CA GLY A 289 -24.22 17.05 8.60
C GLY A 289 -23.08 18.00 8.84
N ILE A 290 -22.02 17.47 9.44
CA ILE A 290 -20.79 18.21 9.71
C ILE A 290 -19.65 17.54 8.92
N PRO A 291 -18.84 18.31 8.18
CA PRO A 291 -17.61 17.80 7.58
C PRO A 291 -16.73 17.12 8.64
N ALA A 292 -16.26 15.93 8.29
CA ALA A 292 -15.56 15.02 9.16
C ALA A 292 -14.25 14.60 8.50
N SER A 293 -13.15 14.80 9.23
CA SER A 293 -11.82 14.31 8.82
C SER A 293 -11.47 13.09 9.67
N TYR A 294 -11.03 12.01 9.04
CA TYR A 294 -10.77 10.73 9.68
C TYR A 294 -9.28 10.39 9.60
N TRP A 295 -8.64 10.04 10.71
CA TRP A 295 -7.25 9.57 10.75
C TRP A 295 -7.21 8.07 11.05
N SER A 296 -6.22 7.38 10.49
CA SER A 296 -5.96 5.96 10.76
C SER A 296 -5.09 5.74 12.02
N ASN A 297 -5.04 6.75 12.89
CA ASN A 297 -4.37 6.73 14.18
C ASN A 297 -5.21 7.50 15.20
N ASP A 298 -4.98 7.26 16.48
CA ASP A 298 -5.68 7.87 17.62
C ASP A 298 -5.12 9.24 18.06
N THR A 299 -4.14 9.79 17.33
CA THR A 299 -3.40 11.00 17.73
C THR A 299 -3.63 12.22 16.84
N PHE A 300 -4.50 12.14 15.83
CA PHE A 300 -4.66 13.19 14.80
C PHE A 300 -3.33 13.57 14.12
N SER A 301 -2.39 12.64 14.05
CA SER A 301 -1.06 12.91 13.49
C SER A 301 -1.01 12.60 12.00
N GLY A 302 -0.28 13.45 11.26
CA GLY A 302 -0.17 13.36 9.81
C GLY A 302 -1.42 13.83 9.07
N SER A 303 -1.48 13.53 7.78
CA SER A 303 -2.67 13.75 6.96
C SER A 303 -3.84 12.88 7.43
N TYR A 304 -5.07 13.38 7.25
CA TYR A 304 -6.26 12.56 7.41
C TYR A 304 -6.29 11.46 6.33
N ALA A 305 -6.79 10.28 6.67
CA ALA A 305 -6.98 9.15 5.78
C ALA A 305 -8.20 9.31 4.85
N SER A 306 -9.23 10.04 5.29
CA SER A 306 -10.39 10.38 4.46
C SER A 306 -11.15 11.58 5.02
N GLN A 307 -11.97 12.20 4.17
CA GLN A 307 -12.97 13.20 4.58
C GLN A 307 -14.33 12.84 4.01
N ARG A 308 -15.39 13.11 4.76
CA ARG A 308 -16.78 13.05 4.28
C ARG A 308 -17.66 13.97 5.10
N VAL A 309 -18.93 14.12 4.73
CA VAL A 309 -19.91 14.84 5.56
C VAL A 309 -20.80 13.83 6.27
N ASP A 310 -20.84 13.92 7.61
CA ASP A 310 -21.64 13.04 8.44
C ASP A 310 -22.96 13.69 8.81
N SER A 311 -24.05 13.20 8.21
CA SER A 311 -25.40 13.74 8.42
C SER A 311 -26.00 13.48 9.79
N ASN A 312 -25.44 12.54 10.52
CA ASN A 312 -25.75 12.26 11.91
C ASN A 312 -24.46 11.84 12.63
N ILE A 313 -24.12 12.51 13.72
CA ILE A 313 -22.97 12.14 14.57
C ILE A 313 -23.50 11.24 15.70
N ASP A 314 -23.85 10.02 15.32
CA ASP A 314 -24.29 8.95 16.22
C ASP A 314 -23.81 7.62 15.62
N PHE A 315 -22.61 7.22 16.02
CA PHE A 315 -21.94 6.07 15.45
C PHE A 315 -21.69 5.00 16.51
N TYR A 316 -22.04 3.77 16.16
CA TYR A 316 -21.68 2.57 16.90
C TYR A 316 -20.65 1.78 16.11
N TRP A 317 -19.38 2.02 16.39
CA TRP A 317 -18.27 1.26 15.83
C TRP A 317 -18.02 0.05 16.73
N GLY A 318 -18.43 -1.13 16.28
CA GLY A 318 -18.11 -2.38 16.97
C GLY A 318 -16.62 -2.71 16.90
N VAL A 319 -16.19 -3.68 17.71
CA VAL A 319 -14.79 -4.13 17.88
C VAL A 319 -14.03 -4.54 16.60
N PHE A 320 -14.71 -4.65 15.44
CA PHE A 320 -14.12 -4.96 14.14
C PHE A 320 -14.58 -4.04 13.00
N SER A 321 -15.27 -2.95 13.31
CA SER A 321 -15.77 -1.99 12.31
C SER A 321 -15.17 -0.63 12.59
N TRP A 322 -14.13 -0.28 11.85
CA TRP A 322 -13.38 0.96 12.01
C TRP A 322 -13.65 1.88 10.82
N PRO A 323 -14.02 3.15 11.06
CA PRO A 323 -14.29 4.08 9.96
C PRO A 323 -13.01 4.50 9.24
N SER A 324 -11.87 4.39 9.93
CA SER A 324 -10.49 4.49 9.43
C SER A 324 -9.59 3.65 10.34
N GLY A 325 -8.35 3.39 9.93
CA GLY A 325 -7.39 2.65 10.75
C GLY A 325 -7.77 1.19 11.02
N SER A 326 -7.47 0.70 12.21
CA SER A 326 -7.58 -0.72 12.58
C SER A 326 -7.64 -0.92 14.08
N PHE A 327 -7.88 -2.16 14.53
CA PHE A 327 -7.80 -2.51 15.94
C PHE A 327 -6.43 -2.19 16.57
N LEU A 328 -5.34 -2.28 15.79
CA LEU A 328 -3.98 -2.04 16.29
C LEU A 328 -3.57 -0.57 16.25
N SER A 329 -4.10 0.20 15.29
CA SER A 329 -3.71 1.60 15.08
C SER A 329 -4.72 2.59 15.64
N GLY A 330 -5.94 2.15 15.97
CA GLY A 330 -7.05 3.00 16.34
C GLY A 330 -7.48 3.93 15.19
N PHE A 331 -8.29 4.92 15.55
CA PHE A 331 -8.70 5.99 14.66
C PHE A 331 -9.03 7.25 15.46
N SER A 332 -9.04 8.38 14.78
CA SER A 332 -9.56 9.63 15.33
C SER A 332 -10.38 10.36 14.27
N VAL A 333 -11.40 11.10 14.69
CA VAL A 333 -12.29 11.84 13.79
C VAL A 333 -12.45 13.26 14.30
N LEU A 334 -12.35 14.23 13.40
CA LEU A 334 -12.61 15.64 13.67
C LEU A 334 -13.80 16.10 12.85
N TRP A 335 -14.91 16.39 13.53
CA TRP A 335 -16.04 17.11 12.95
C TRP A 335 -15.87 18.61 13.18
N GLU A 336 -15.77 19.37 12.09
CA GLU A 336 -15.59 20.83 12.15
C GLU A 336 -16.65 21.52 11.30
N GLY A 337 -17.44 22.41 11.91
CA GLY A 337 -18.48 23.14 11.21
C GLY A 337 -19.37 23.96 12.13
N TYR A 338 -20.47 24.45 11.57
CA TYR A 338 -21.47 25.25 12.28
C TYR A 338 -22.72 24.41 12.52
N LEU A 339 -23.30 24.57 13.71
CA LEU A 339 -24.62 24.05 14.03
C LEU A 339 -25.61 25.20 13.96
N GLU A 340 -26.61 25.07 13.10
CA GLU A 340 -27.72 26.00 12.97
C GLU A 340 -28.99 25.37 13.56
N PRO A 341 -29.45 25.81 14.74
CA PRO A 341 -30.69 25.29 15.30
C PRO A 341 -31.92 25.84 14.57
N ASP A 342 -32.93 24.99 14.35
CA ASP A 342 -34.18 25.39 13.68
C ASP A 342 -34.98 26.46 14.43
N VAL A 343 -34.71 26.65 15.73
CA VAL A 343 -35.40 27.60 16.61
C VAL A 343 -34.42 28.29 17.54
N SER A 344 -34.73 29.53 17.94
CA SER A 344 -33.97 30.20 19.01
C SER A 344 -34.29 29.59 20.38
N GLY A 345 -33.27 29.35 21.20
CA GLY A 345 -33.45 28.80 22.55
C GLY A 345 -32.13 28.46 23.23
N GLU A 346 -32.23 27.90 24.44
CA GLU A 346 -31.11 27.26 25.12
C GLU A 346 -30.97 25.83 24.61
N PHE A 347 -29.75 25.43 24.27
CA PHE A 347 -29.43 24.10 23.76
C PHE A 347 -28.44 23.40 24.70
N GLN A 348 -28.65 22.10 24.88
CA GLN A 348 -27.72 21.24 25.61
C GLN A 348 -26.99 20.33 24.62
N PHE A 349 -25.66 20.32 24.69
CA PHE A 349 -24.82 19.40 23.95
C PHE A 349 -24.44 18.22 24.84
N GLN A 350 -24.65 17.00 24.35
CA GLN A 350 -24.29 15.77 25.02
C GLN A 350 -23.46 14.90 24.08
N MET A 351 -22.51 14.17 24.67
CA MET A 351 -21.64 13.26 23.94
C MET A 351 -21.43 12.02 24.78
N THR A 352 -21.43 10.86 24.12
CA THR A 352 -21.12 9.56 24.73
C THR A 352 -20.05 8.90 23.87
N SER A 353 -18.94 8.49 24.48
CA SER A 353 -17.82 7.85 23.80
C SER A 353 -17.16 6.83 24.71
N GLU A 354 -16.72 5.70 24.18
CA GLU A 354 -15.90 4.73 24.93
C GLU A 354 -14.43 5.19 25.04
N ASP A 355 -13.80 5.56 23.92
CA ASP A 355 -12.35 5.81 23.85
C ASP A 355 -11.95 7.29 24.01
N GLY A 356 -12.93 8.15 24.25
CA GLY A 356 -12.73 9.56 24.57
C GLY A 356 -13.13 10.49 23.43
N SER A 357 -13.58 11.68 23.81
CA SER A 357 -14.08 12.66 22.87
C SER A 357 -14.03 14.06 23.51
N ARG A 358 -14.03 15.11 22.66
CA ARG A 358 -13.95 16.49 23.12
C ARG A 358 -14.85 17.37 22.25
N VAL A 359 -15.63 18.24 22.89
CA VAL A 359 -16.42 19.28 22.23
C VAL A 359 -15.84 20.65 22.57
N TRP A 360 -15.72 21.49 21.55
CA TRP A 360 -15.43 22.91 21.69
C TRP A 360 -16.57 23.72 21.09
N LEU A 361 -17.02 24.74 21.81
CA LEU A 361 -17.99 25.73 21.33
C LEU A 361 -17.27 27.09 21.33
N GLY A 362 -17.31 27.78 20.20
CA GLY A 362 -16.58 29.01 19.94
C GLY A 362 -17.47 30.25 19.86
#